data_AF-A0A3L8C449-F1
#
_entry.id   AF-A0A3L8C449-F1
#
_cell.length_a   1.000
_cell.length_b   1.000
_cell.length_c   1.000
_cell.angle_alpha   90.00
_cell.angle_beta   90.00
_cell.angle_gamma   90.00
#
_symmetry.space_group_name_H-M   'P 1'
#
loop_
_entity.id
_entity.type
_entity.pdbx_description
1 polymer ?
#
loop_
_entity_poly.entity_id
_entity_poly.type
_entity_poly.pdbx_seq_one_letter_code
_entity_poly.pdbx_strand_id
1 'polypeptide(L)'
;MHRPKEPWFAILNEFFAKLAIFSYRNRWQVAVVCLVVLLGCTYLANNVRTDNSFDAFFDQSDPVYQAYLEHQENFGSDEITFIMYDASEYRHGVFNQQLVESILDLTNEIDT
;
A
#
# COMPACT_ATOMS: atom_id res chain seq x y z
N MET A 1 -11.87 -38.36 -34.28
CA MET A 1 -11.44 -39.23 -33.16
C MET A 1 -11.73 -38.48 -31.86
N HIS A 2 -12.88 -38.73 -31.24
CA HIS A 2 -13.24 -38.13 -29.95
C HIS A 2 -12.37 -38.75 -28.86
N ARG A 3 -11.49 -37.96 -28.22
CA ARG A 3 -10.82 -38.41 -26.99
C ARG A 3 -11.92 -38.77 -25.97
N PRO A 4 -11.86 -39.94 -25.32
CA PRO A 4 -12.77 -40.22 -24.21
C PRO A 4 -12.57 -39.11 -23.19
N LYS A 5 -13.64 -38.37 -22.89
CA LYS A 5 -13.59 -37.37 -21.81
C LYS A 5 -13.34 -38.16 -20.53
N GLU A 6 -12.17 -37.95 -19.92
CA GLU A 6 -11.83 -38.59 -18.65
C GLU A 6 -13.00 -38.42 -17.68
N PRO A 7 -13.33 -39.44 -16.86
CA PRO A 7 -14.54 -39.46 -16.05
C PRO A 7 -14.66 -38.24 -15.12
N TRP A 8 -13.54 -37.65 -14.70
CA TRP A 8 -13.50 -36.45 -13.87
C TRP A 8 -13.99 -35.17 -14.60
N PHE A 9 -13.77 -35.05 -15.92
CA PHE A 9 -14.27 -33.91 -16.70
C PHE A 9 -15.79 -33.91 -16.80
N ALA A 10 -16.39 -35.10 -16.89
CA ALA A 10 -17.84 -35.23 -16.94
C ALA A 10 -18.48 -34.76 -15.63
N ILE A 11 -17.90 -35.17 -14.49
CA ILE A 11 -18.33 -34.76 -13.14
C ILE A 11 -18.21 -33.24 -12.98
N LEU A 12 -17.08 -32.66 -13.38
CA LEU A 12 -16.83 -31.23 -13.28
C LEU A 12 -17.82 -30.43 -14.14
N ASN A 13 -18.08 -30.89 -15.37
CA ASN A 13 -19.03 -30.24 -16.26
C ASN A 13 -20.47 -30.31 -15.72
N GLU A 14 -20.88 -31.45 -15.15
CA GLU A 14 -22.20 -31.59 -14.53
C GLU A 14 -22.34 -30.69 -13.29
N PHE A 15 -21.27 -30.56 -12.50
CA PHE A 15 -21.22 -29.64 -11.37
C PHE A 15 -21.39 -28.17 -11.82
N PHE A 16 -20.61 -27.72 -12.81
CA PHE A 16 -20.73 -26.37 -13.35
C PHE A 16 -22.11 -26.12 -13.96
N ALA A 17 -22.69 -27.10 -14.65
CA ALA A 17 -24.03 -26.99 -15.20
C ALA A 17 -25.09 -26.81 -14.09
N LYS A 18 -25.00 -27.60 -13.00
CA LYS A 18 -25.89 -27.47 -11.84
C LYS A 18 -25.73 -26.10 -11.16
N LEU A 19 -24.48 -25.63 -11.02
CA LEU A 19 -24.17 -24.33 -10.44
C LEU A 19 -24.72 -23.18 -11.30
N ALA A 20 -24.56 -23.25 -12.63
CA ALA A 20 -25.10 -22.26 -13.56
C ALA A 20 -26.63 -22.19 -13.53
N ILE A 21 -27.31 -23.35 -13.52
CA ILE A 21 -28.78 -23.41 -13.42
C ILE A 21 -29.25 -22.83 -12.08
N PHE A 22 -28.57 -23.17 -10.98
CA PHE A 22 -28.84 -22.60 -9.66
C PHE A 22 -28.65 -21.08 -9.64
N SER A 23 -27.55 -20.59 -10.19
CA SER A 23 -27.22 -19.17 -10.29
C SER A 23 -28.26 -18.40 -11.11
N TYR A 24 -28.75 -18.98 -12.21
CA TYR A 24 -29.77 -18.35 -13.05
C TYR A 24 -31.13 -18.26 -12.33
N ARG A 25 -31.55 -19.34 -11.67
CA ARG A 25 -32.83 -19.40 -10.95
C ARG A 25 -32.86 -18.44 -9.76
N ASN A 26 -31.76 -18.34 -9.01
CA ASN A 26 -31.65 -17.49 -7.82
C ASN A 26 -30.78 -16.24 -8.07
N ARG A 27 -30.83 -15.67 -9.29
CA ARG A 27 -30.00 -14.54 -9.74
C ARG A 27 -29.89 -13.38 -8.75
N TRP A 28 -30.98 -13.02 -8.06
CA TRP A 28 -30.96 -11.93 -7.07
C TRP A 28 -30.19 -12.29 -5.80
N GLN A 29 -30.32 -13.53 -5.30
CA GLN A 29 -29.59 -13.97 -4.12
C GLN A 29 -28.10 -14.06 -4.41
N VAL A 30 -27.72 -14.59 -5.58
CA VAL A 30 -26.32 -14.67 -6.02
C VAL A 30 -25.74 -13.26 -6.17
N ALA A 31 -26.47 -12.34 -6.79
CA ALA A 31 -26.04 -10.95 -6.92
C ALA A 31 -25.82 -10.27 -5.55
N VAL A 32 -26.73 -10.48 -4.59
CA VAL A 32 -26.58 -9.95 -3.22
C VAL A 32 -25.36 -10.54 -2.54
N VAL A 33 -25.15 -11.86 -2.63
CA VAL A 33 -23.97 -12.52 -2.04
C VAL A 33 -22.68 -11.98 -2.65
N CYS A 34 -22.58 -11.87 -3.98
CA CYS A 34 -21.43 -11.28 -4.64
C CYS A 34 -21.19 -9.84 -4.20
N LEU A 35 -22.25 -9.04 -4.06
CA LEU A 35 -22.17 -7.65 -3.60
C LEU A 35 -21.67 -7.57 -2.15
N VAL A 36 -22.17 -8.43 -1.26
CA VAL A 36 -21.70 -8.51 0.13
C VAL A 36 -20.23 -8.89 0.19
N VAL A 37 -19.80 -9.89 -0.60
CA VAL A 37 -18.39 -10.29 -0.68
C VAL A 37 -17.53 -9.13 -1.17
N LEU A 38 -17.94 -8.44 -2.24
CA LEU A 38 -17.21 -7.29 -2.76
C LEU A 38 -17.09 -6.17 -1.72
N LEU A 39 -18.18 -5.80 -1.06
CA LEU A 39 -18.15 -4.78 -0.01
C LEU A 39 -17.28 -5.19 1.17
N GLY A 40 -17.33 -6.47 1.58
CA GLY A 40 -16.48 -7.01 2.64
C GLY A 40 -15.00 -6.95 2.28
N CYS A 41 -14.64 -7.34 1.05
CA CYS A 41 -13.27 -7.24 0.55
C CYS A 41 -12.81 -5.78 0.48
N THR A 42 -13.62 -4.85 -0.02
CA THR A 42 -13.30 -3.42 -0.06
C THR A 42 -13.11 -2.83 1.33
N TYR A 43 -13.97 -3.20 2.29
CA TYR A 43 -13.85 -2.75 3.68
C TYR A 43 -12.54 -3.22 4.31
N LEU A 44 -12.18 -4.49 4.12
CA LEU A 44 -10.91 -5.03 4.60
C LEU A 44 -9.71 -4.39 3.90
N ALA A 45 -9.78 -4.20 2.58
CA ALA A 45 -8.72 -3.56 1.80
C ALA A 45 -8.45 -2.12 2.26
N ASN A 46 -9.49 -1.36 2.61
CA ASN A 46 -9.34 0.00 3.15
C ASN A 46 -8.66 0.04 4.53
N ASN A 47 -8.73 -1.04 5.30
CA ASN A 47 -8.07 -1.14 6.59
C ASN A 47 -6.63 -1.69 6.49
N VAL A 48 -6.17 -2.06 5.30
CA VAL A 48 -4.78 -2.47 5.11
C VAL A 48 -3.89 -1.24 5.24
N ARG A 49 -3.15 -1.18 6.34
CA ARG A 49 -2.03 -0.26 6.49
C ARG A 49 -0.83 -0.90 5.82
N THR A 50 -0.41 -0.35 4.69
CA THR A 50 0.84 -0.76 4.06
C THR A 50 1.98 -0.17 4.89
N ASP A 51 2.70 -1.04 5.59
CA ASP A 51 3.98 -0.68 6.18
C ASP A 51 5.01 -0.57 5.04
N ASN A 52 5.32 0.66 4.64
CA ASN A 52 6.34 0.97 3.64
C ASN A 52 7.68 1.36 4.30
N SER A 53 7.86 1.06 5.59
CA SER A 53 9.16 1.26 6.22
C SER A 53 10.20 0.37 5.52
N PHE A 54 11.40 0.92 5.35
CA PHE A 54 12.52 0.18 4.78
C PHE A 54 12.91 -1.01 5.69
N ASP A 55 12.61 -0.89 6.98
CA ASP A 55 12.79 -1.91 8.03
C ASP A 55 12.10 -3.25 7.70
N ALA A 56 10.96 -3.22 7.02
CA ALA A 56 10.21 -4.43 6.69
C ALA A 56 10.94 -5.37 5.70
N PHE A 57 11.98 -4.86 5.02
CA PHE A 57 12.78 -5.64 4.07
C PHE A 57 14.00 -6.33 4.70
N PHE A 58 14.33 -6.05 5.97
CA PHE A 58 15.45 -6.66 6.67
C PHE A 58 15.03 -7.85 7.54
N ASP A 59 15.92 -8.83 7.65
CA ASP A 59 15.75 -9.94 8.59
C ASP A 59 15.98 -9.42 10.01
N GLN A 60 14.95 -9.49 10.85
CA GLN A 60 15.02 -9.06 12.25
C GLN A 60 16.05 -9.87 13.06
N SER A 61 16.44 -11.06 12.61
CA SER A 61 17.45 -11.89 13.26
C SER A 61 18.89 -11.59 12.83
N ASP A 62 19.09 -10.70 11.85
CA ASP A 62 20.43 -10.32 11.38
C ASP A 62 21.16 -9.50 12.47
N PRO A 63 22.33 -9.96 12.96
CA PRO A 63 23.12 -9.22 13.95
C PRO A 63 23.58 -7.84 13.47
N VAL A 64 23.72 -7.62 12.16
CA VAL A 64 24.08 -6.31 11.59
C VAL A 64 22.91 -5.34 11.70
N TYR A 65 21.70 -5.80 11.42
CA TYR A 65 20.48 -4.98 11.54
C TYR A 65 20.19 -4.63 13.00
N GLN A 66 20.40 -5.56 13.93
CA GLN A 66 20.27 -5.29 15.37
C GLN A 66 21.26 -4.22 15.86
N ALA A 67 22.52 -4.28 15.40
CA ALA A 67 23.51 -3.25 15.73
C ALA A 67 23.14 -1.87 15.14
N TYR A 68 22.51 -1.82 13.97
CA TYR A 68 21.98 -0.57 13.39
C TYR A 68 20.84 0.00 14.23
N LEU A 69 19.88 -0.82 14.65
CA LEU A 69 18.77 -0.37 15.52
C LEU A 69 19.28 0.15 16.87
N GLU A 70 20.24 -0.53 17.49
CA GLU A 70 20.86 -0.09 18.74
C GLU A 70 21.63 1.25 18.55
N HIS A 71 22.25 1.45 17.38
CA HIS A 71 22.87 2.73 17.06
C HIS A 71 21.83 3.85 16.91
N GLN A 72 20.73 3.59 16.20
CA GLN A 72 19.63 4.55 16.01
C GLN A 72 18.96 4.91 17.35
N GLU A 73 18.78 3.96 18.25
CA GLU A 73 18.23 4.20 19.60
C GLU A 73 19.15 5.10 20.44
N ASN A 74 20.47 4.86 20.37
CA ASN A 74 21.45 5.57 21.19
C ASN A 74 21.83 6.96 20.65
N PHE A 75 21.83 7.14 19.34
CA PHE A 75 22.32 8.37 18.69
C PHE A 75 21.22 9.17 17.97
N GLY A 76 20.00 8.64 17.89
CA GLY A 76 18.88 9.26 17.18
C GLY A 76 18.79 8.80 15.71
N SER A 77 17.67 9.18 15.08
CA SER A 77 17.39 8.85 13.67
C SER A 77 18.45 9.46 12.74
N ASP A 78 18.91 8.68 11.76
CA ASP A 78 19.77 9.12 10.67
C ASP A 78 18.98 9.76 9.51
N GLU A 79 17.65 9.92 9.66
CA GLU A 79 16.79 10.50 8.66
C GLU A 79 17.08 11.99 8.42
N ILE A 80 17.62 12.30 7.25
CA ILE A 80 17.84 13.67 6.78
C ILE A 80 16.66 14.08 5.92
N THR A 81 15.88 15.05 6.39
CA THR A 81 14.83 15.68 5.57
C THR A 81 15.42 16.82 4.74
N PHE A 82 15.23 16.77 3.42
CA PHE A 82 15.62 17.85 2.51
C PHE A 82 14.39 18.65 2.06
N ILE A 83 14.41 19.97 2.27
CA ILE A 83 13.43 20.90 1.70
C ILE A 83 14.12 21.66 0.57
N MET A 84 13.66 21.46 -0.65
CA MET A 84 14.18 22.14 -1.84
C MET A 84 13.18 23.19 -2.31
N TYR A 85 13.68 24.39 -2.59
CA TYR A 85 12.90 25.50 -3.12
C TYR A 85 13.57 26.07 -4.37
N ASP A 86 12.77 26.54 -5.32
CA ASP A 86 13.26 27.27 -6.48
C ASP A 86 13.33 28.76 -6.16
N ALA A 87 14.47 29.38 -6.47
CA ALA A 87 14.69 30.81 -6.28
C ALA A 87 14.81 31.59 -7.61
N SER A 88 14.54 30.93 -8.74
CA SER A 88 14.69 31.50 -10.09
C SER A 88 13.85 32.75 -10.35
N GLU A 89 12.68 32.86 -9.71
CA GLU A 89 11.75 33.98 -9.88
C GLU A 89 12.12 35.23 -9.06
N TYR A 90 13.04 35.11 -8.10
CA TYR A 90 13.43 36.23 -7.24
C TYR A 90 14.56 37.05 -7.86
N ARG A 91 14.41 38.39 -7.83
CA ARG A 91 15.40 39.35 -8.38
C ARG A 91 16.84 39.15 -7.89
N HIS A 92 17.02 38.62 -6.67
CA HIS A 92 18.33 38.36 -6.05
C HIS A 92 18.58 36.87 -5.80
N GLY A 93 17.84 36.00 -6.50
CA GLY A 93 17.92 34.55 -6.33
C GLY A 93 17.73 34.11 -4.88
N VAL A 94 18.59 33.19 -4.43
CA VAL A 94 18.57 32.61 -3.08
C VAL A 94 18.78 33.64 -1.95
N PHE A 95 19.29 34.83 -2.26
CA PHE A 95 19.54 35.90 -1.28
C PHE A 95 18.41 36.93 -1.20
N ASN A 96 17.23 36.62 -1.76
CA ASN A 96 16.07 37.49 -1.61
C ASN A 96 15.59 37.53 -0.15
N GLN A 97 15.42 38.74 0.39
CA GLN A 97 15.01 38.94 1.78
C GLN A 97 13.69 38.23 2.12
N GLN A 98 12.68 38.32 1.25
CA GLN A 98 11.36 37.71 1.48
C GLN A 98 11.44 36.19 1.53
N LEU A 99 12.30 35.60 0.68
CA LEU A 99 12.53 34.16 0.65
C LEU A 99 13.25 33.68 1.92
N VAL A 100 14.28 34.41 2.37
CA VAL A 100 15.01 34.09 3.60
C VAL A 100 14.12 34.21 4.83
N GLU A 101 13.29 35.25 4.91
CA GLU A 101 12.28 35.42 5.97
C GLU A 101 11.29 34.25 5.98
N SER A 102 10.80 33.82 4.81
CA SER A 102 9.88 32.68 4.70
C SER A 102 10.52 31.36 5.15
N ILE A 103 11.80 31.14 4.85
CA ILE A 103 12.55 29.96 5.30
C ILE A 103 12.72 29.98 6.82
N LEU A 104 12.98 31.16 7.39
CA LEU A 104 13.11 31.33 8.84
C LEU A 104 11.80 31.05 9.55
N ASP A 105 10.68 31.57 9.05
CA ASP A 105 9.35 31.32 9.60
C ASP A 105 9.01 29.83 9.56
N LEU A 106 9.28 29.16 8.44
CA LEU A 106 9.08 27.72 8.30
C LEU A 106 9.94 26.92 9.30
N THR A 107 11.19 27.33 9.50
CA THR A 107 12.11 26.68 10.45
C THR A 107 11.58 26.82 11.88
N ASN A 108 11.12 28.02 12.26
CA ASN A 108 10.54 28.26 13.58
C ASN A 108 9.27 27.42 13.80
N GLU A 109 8.43 27.25 12.78
CA GLU A 109 7.22 26.42 12.89
C GLU A 109 7.55 24.92 13.05
N ILE A 110 8.63 24.43 12.42
CA ILE A 110 9.08 23.04 12.55
C ILE A 110 9.71 22.76 13.92
N ASP A 111 10.44 23.74 14.48
CA ASP A 111 11.12 23.61 15.77
C ASP A 111 10.18 23.67 16.99
N THR A 112 8.89 24.03 16.81
CA THR A 112 7.91 24.19 17.90
C THR A 112 7.04 22.95 18.11
#